data_AF-A0A810E3P2-F1
#
_entry.id   AF-A0A810E3P2-F1
#
_cell.length_a   1.000
_cell.length_b   1.000
_cell.length_c   1.000
_cell.angle_alpha   90.00
_cell.angle_beta   90.00
_cell.angle_gamma   90.00
#
_symmetry.space_group_name_H-M   'P 1'
#
loop_
_entity.id
_entity.type
_entity.pdbx_description
1 polymer ?
#
loop_
_entity_poly.entity_id
_entity_poly.type
_entity_poly.pdbx_seq_one_letter_code
_entity_poly.pdbx_strand_id
1 'polypeptide(L)'
;MPLLYHMNKNYDIKPNDESTNKKVVLLTFDDGPKEAKTINSIFDTLEKHNAKAIFFVNGYRIKEHPELLKLIQERGGIIGNHSWDHIVLKDKPYAAVKKQIEDVQRIVKEVTGETPVFFRPPHGAGGDVGKKVAAENGLLYMTWSNGSLDWTMGEKEAGKTGKIIKNVTDQLHSGSNILMHELPWTTEALDTLLTTLEGKGYGFVDPRSIELKVR
;
A
#
# COMPACT_ATOMS: atom_id res chain seq x y z
N MET A 1 7.93 -2.76 -18.49
CA MET A 1 6.61 -2.10 -18.58
C MET A 1 6.84 -0.59 -18.64
N PRO A 2 6.09 0.18 -19.44
CA PRO A 2 6.25 1.64 -19.48
C PRO A 2 5.95 2.29 -18.12
N LEU A 3 6.68 3.36 -17.79
CA LEU A 3 6.42 4.21 -16.65
C LEU A 3 5.37 5.26 -17.05
N LEU A 4 4.12 5.02 -16.65
CA LEU A 4 2.96 5.78 -17.07
C LEU A 4 2.58 6.87 -16.06
N TYR A 5 3.02 6.72 -14.81
CA TYR A 5 2.63 7.61 -13.74
C TYR A 5 3.81 8.04 -12.89
N HIS A 6 3.65 9.16 -12.20
CA HIS A 6 4.50 9.58 -11.09
C HIS A 6 3.62 9.92 -9.88
N MET A 7 4.22 9.94 -8.71
CA MET A 7 3.56 10.44 -7.51
C MET A 7 3.92 11.91 -7.30
N ASN A 8 2.93 12.75 -6.99
CA ASN A 8 3.18 14.14 -6.64
C ASN A 8 3.46 14.33 -5.13
N LYS A 9 3.75 15.56 -4.71
CA LYS A 9 4.00 15.91 -3.30
C LYS A 9 2.82 15.67 -2.33
N ASN A 10 1.60 15.52 -2.85
CA ASN A 10 0.40 15.21 -2.09
C ASN A 10 0.10 13.69 -2.04
N TYR A 11 1.02 12.87 -2.56
CA TYR A 11 0.88 11.41 -2.68
C TYR A 11 -0.18 10.94 -3.69
N ASP A 12 -0.66 11.83 -4.55
CA ASP A 12 -1.52 11.46 -5.67
C ASP A 12 -0.70 10.87 -6.81
N ILE A 13 -1.29 9.91 -7.51
CA ILE A 13 -0.74 9.36 -8.74
C ILE A 13 -1.20 10.19 -9.93
N LYS A 14 -0.25 10.75 -10.68
CA LYS A 14 -0.50 11.60 -11.85
C LYS A 14 0.04 10.95 -13.11
N PRO A 15 -0.66 11.06 -14.25
CA PRO A 15 -0.15 10.57 -15.51
C PRO A 15 1.10 11.35 -15.94
N ASN A 16 2.03 10.66 -16.60
CA ASN A 16 3.22 11.27 -17.18
C ASN A 16 2.92 12.00 -18.49
N ASP A 17 1.92 11.53 -19.24
CA ASP A 17 1.53 12.03 -20.55
C ASP A 17 0.01 12.27 -20.62
N GLU A 18 -0.43 13.20 -21.47
CA GLU A 18 -1.86 13.54 -21.62
C GLU A 18 -2.74 12.38 -22.10
N SER A 19 -2.15 11.43 -22.82
CA SER A 19 -2.84 10.22 -23.32
C SER A 19 -3.03 9.14 -22.26
N THR A 20 -2.31 9.23 -21.12
CA THR A 20 -2.45 8.26 -20.03
C THR A 20 -3.71 8.56 -19.23
N ASN A 21 -4.46 7.52 -18.88
CA ASN A 21 -5.71 7.68 -18.14
C ASN A 21 -5.45 8.37 -16.78
N LYS A 22 -5.97 9.59 -16.62
CA LYS A 22 -5.87 10.35 -15.36
C LYS A 22 -6.83 9.89 -14.27
N LYS A 23 -7.93 9.21 -14.64
CA LYS A 23 -8.98 8.80 -13.71
C LYS A 23 -8.67 7.41 -13.19
N VAL A 24 -7.68 7.37 -12.31
CA VAL A 24 -7.16 6.14 -11.71
C VAL A 24 -7.01 6.28 -10.20
N VAL A 25 -6.93 5.14 -9.53
CA VAL A 25 -6.58 5.04 -8.11
C VAL A 25 -5.46 4.03 -7.91
N LEU A 26 -4.67 4.22 -6.86
CA LEU A 26 -3.71 3.24 -6.37
C LEU A 26 -4.27 2.56 -5.13
N LEU A 27 -4.34 1.23 -5.15
CA LEU A 27 -4.77 0.43 -4.00
C LEU A 27 -3.56 0.05 -3.15
N THR A 28 -3.65 0.28 -1.85
CA THR A 28 -2.57 -0.08 -0.91
C THR A 28 -3.13 -0.70 0.36
N PHE A 29 -2.41 -1.69 0.89
CA PHE A 29 -2.75 -2.41 2.12
C PHE A 29 -1.58 -2.37 3.09
N ASP A 30 -1.80 -1.84 4.29
CA ASP A 30 -0.81 -1.76 5.37
C ASP A 30 -1.00 -2.89 6.40
N ASP A 31 0.00 -3.00 7.27
CA ASP A 31 0.07 -3.93 8.40
C ASP A 31 0.05 -5.42 8.06
N GLY A 32 0.52 -5.77 6.86
CA GLY A 32 0.68 -7.15 6.40
C GLY A 32 2.08 -7.73 6.65
N PRO A 33 2.33 -8.99 6.25
CA PRO A 33 1.31 -9.99 5.93
C PRO A 33 0.67 -10.54 7.21
N LYS A 34 -0.65 -10.72 7.25
CA LYS A 34 -1.36 -11.25 8.44
C LYS A 34 -1.68 -12.73 8.33
N GLU A 35 -2.56 -13.09 7.40
CA GLU A 35 -3.06 -14.46 7.27
C GLU A 35 -3.30 -14.82 5.80
N ALA A 36 -2.99 -16.05 5.42
CA ALA A 36 -3.21 -16.54 4.06
C ALA A 36 -4.67 -16.41 3.60
N LYS A 37 -5.64 -16.61 4.51
CA LYS A 37 -7.07 -16.46 4.20
C LYS A 37 -7.42 -15.03 3.79
N THR A 38 -6.96 -14.04 4.56
CA THR A 38 -7.17 -12.62 4.29
C THR A 38 -6.51 -12.21 2.99
N ILE A 39 -5.24 -12.60 2.80
CA ILE A 39 -4.48 -12.32 1.57
C ILE A 39 -5.19 -12.91 0.35
N ASN A 40 -5.59 -14.19 0.40
CA ASN A 40 -6.31 -14.82 -0.71
C ASN A 40 -7.63 -14.11 -1.01
N SER A 41 -8.41 -13.75 0.01
CA SER A 41 -9.68 -13.03 -0.20
C SER A 41 -9.48 -11.67 -0.86
N ILE A 42 -8.41 -10.95 -0.52
CA ILE A 42 -8.05 -9.70 -1.19
C ILE A 42 -7.71 -9.98 -2.66
N PHE A 43 -6.84 -10.95 -2.93
CA PHE A 43 -6.43 -11.26 -4.30
C PHE A 43 -7.55 -11.80 -5.18
N ASP A 44 -8.46 -12.62 -4.66
CA ASP A 44 -9.64 -13.10 -5.40
C ASP A 44 -10.47 -11.90 -5.90
N THR A 45 -10.59 -10.85 -5.07
CA THR A 45 -11.27 -9.61 -5.44
C THR A 45 -10.44 -8.78 -6.43
N LEU A 46 -9.13 -8.63 -6.21
CA LEU A 46 -8.26 -7.89 -7.12
C LEU A 46 -8.26 -8.53 -8.52
N GLU A 47 -8.21 -9.86 -8.61
CA GLU A 47 -8.27 -10.61 -9.87
C GLU A 47 -9.61 -10.42 -10.58
N LYS A 48 -10.74 -10.48 -9.85
CA LYS A 48 -12.07 -10.20 -10.40
C LYS A 48 -12.17 -8.82 -11.06
N HIS A 49 -11.48 -7.82 -10.50
CA HIS A 49 -11.47 -6.44 -10.98
C HIS A 49 -10.27 -6.10 -11.87
N ASN A 50 -9.43 -7.07 -12.22
CA ASN A 50 -8.15 -6.85 -12.93
C ASN A 50 -7.30 -5.72 -12.28
N ALA A 51 -7.34 -5.64 -10.95
CA ALA A 51 -6.68 -4.63 -10.16
C ALA A 51 -5.32 -5.14 -9.66
N LYS A 52 -4.43 -4.19 -9.34
CA LYS A 52 -3.14 -4.43 -8.69
C LYS A 52 -3.01 -3.51 -7.48
N ALA A 53 -2.22 -3.94 -6.51
CA ALA A 53 -2.07 -3.25 -5.24
C ALA A 53 -0.64 -3.37 -4.68
N ILE A 54 -0.30 -2.45 -3.79
CA ILE A 54 0.91 -2.52 -2.96
C ILE A 54 0.52 -3.05 -1.59
N PHE A 55 1.27 -4.03 -1.09
CA PHE A 55 1.16 -4.60 0.25
C PHE A 55 2.36 -4.15 1.07
N PHE A 56 2.16 -3.19 1.98
CA PHE A 56 3.18 -2.67 2.88
C PHE A 56 3.33 -3.61 4.07
N VAL A 57 4.47 -4.29 4.12
CA VAL A 57 4.71 -5.38 5.07
C VAL A 57 5.62 -4.99 6.23
N ASN A 58 5.33 -5.52 7.43
CA ASN A 58 6.15 -5.32 8.62
C ASN A 58 7.17 -6.45 8.79
N GLY A 59 8.40 -6.08 9.19
CA GLY A 59 9.48 -7.05 9.41
C GLY A 59 9.15 -8.13 10.44
N TYR A 60 8.52 -7.76 11.56
CA TYR A 60 8.16 -8.73 12.59
C TYR A 60 7.18 -9.80 12.08
N ARG A 61 6.23 -9.43 11.22
CA ARG A 61 5.27 -10.37 10.61
C ARG A 61 5.92 -11.27 9.57
N ILE A 62 6.83 -10.72 8.76
CA ILE A 62 7.60 -11.50 7.79
C ILE A 62 8.45 -12.55 8.50
N LYS A 63 9.05 -12.19 9.64
CA LYS A 63 9.86 -13.13 10.43
C LYS A 63 9.03 -14.31 10.95
N GLU A 64 7.77 -14.08 11.31
CA GLU A 64 6.85 -15.11 11.78
C GLU A 64 6.30 -15.96 10.63
N HIS A 65 5.97 -15.34 9.51
CA HIS A 65 5.27 -15.95 8.37
C HIS A 65 5.89 -15.58 7.02
N PRO A 66 7.14 -15.97 6.74
CA PRO A 66 7.83 -15.60 5.50
C PRO A 66 7.15 -16.17 4.24
N GLU A 67 6.46 -17.31 4.36
CA GLU A 67 5.71 -17.94 3.28
C GLU A 67 4.63 -17.02 2.69
N LEU A 68 4.07 -16.10 3.47
CA LEU A 68 3.03 -15.19 3.01
C LEU A 68 3.54 -14.16 2.00
N LEU A 69 4.84 -13.83 2.01
CA LEU A 69 5.42 -12.97 0.98
C LEU A 69 5.45 -13.66 -0.39
N LYS A 70 5.75 -14.95 -0.40
CA LYS A 70 5.71 -15.75 -1.64
C LYS A 70 4.29 -15.81 -2.18
N LEU A 71 3.29 -16.00 -1.30
CA LEU A 71 1.89 -15.93 -1.68
C LEU A 71 1.52 -14.59 -2.33
N ILE A 72 1.92 -13.46 -1.72
CA ILE A 72 1.67 -12.12 -2.29
C ILE A 72 2.33 -11.97 -3.66
N GLN A 73 3.58 -12.42 -3.82
CA GLN A 73 4.33 -12.33 -5.08
C GLN A 73 3.73 -13.25 -6.17
N GLU A 74 3.36 -14.48 -5.83
CA GLU A 74 2.74 -15.46 -6.75
C GLU A 74 1.39 -14.99 -7.28
N ARG A 75 0.60 -14.31 -6.44
CA ARG A 75 -0.67 -13.66 -6.84
C ARG A 75 -0.46 -12.32 -7.56
N GLY A 76 0.79 -11.92 -7.77
CA GLY A 76 1.18 -10.74 -8.54
C GLY A 76 0.98 -9.41 -7.81
N GLY A 77 0.97 -9.42 -6.47
CA GLY A 77 1.00 -8.22 -5.65
C GLY A 77 2.40 -7.64 -5.54
N ILE A 78 2.47 -6.35 -5.23
CA ILE A 78 3.73 -5.62 -5.09
C ILE A 78 4.05 -5.44 -3.62
N ILE A 79 5.22 -5.89 -3.18
CA ILE A 79 5.63 -5.81 -1.78
C ILE A 79 6.27 -4.44 -1.51
N GLY A 80 5.71 -3.70 -0.56
CA GLY A 80 6.22 -2.44 -0.03
C GLY A 80 6.78 -2.61 1.38
N ASN A 81 7.65 -1.69 1.81
CA ASN A 81 8.29 -1.71 3.12
C ASN A 81 7.48 -0.88 4.13
N HIS A 82 7.11 -1.47 5.27
CA HIS A 82 6.36 -0.81 6.35
C HIS A 82 7.11 -0.80 7.70
N SER A 83 8.44 -0.73 7.65
CA SER A 83 9.34 -0.84 8.81
C SER A 83 9.28 -2.18 9.55
N TRP A 84 10.26 -2.42 10.40
CA TRP A 84 10.39 -3.70 11.09
C TRP A 84 9.37 -3.89 12.21
N ASP A 85 9.33 -2.98 13.19
CA ASP A 85 8.55 -3.09 14.43
C ASP A 85 7.25 -2.25 14.42
N HIS A 86 6.94 -1.58 13.31
CA HIS A 86 5.80 -0.65 13.22
C HIS A 86 5.82 0.47 14.29
N ILE A 87 7.01 0.99 14.62
CA ILE A 87 7.15 2.13 15.53
C ILE A 87 6.97 3.46 14.79
N VAL A 88 6.53 4.49 15.52
CA VAL A 88 6.63 5.88 15.03
C VAL A 88 8.11 6.22 14.79
N LEU A 89 8.47 6.46 13.52
CA LEU A 89 9.85 6.76 13.10
C LEU A 89 10.18 8.24 13.24
N LYS A 90 9.17 9.11 13.25
CA LYS A 90 9.32 10.55 13.48
C LYS A 90 10.13 10.78 14.76
N ASP A 91 11.13 11.64 14.66
CA ASP A 91 12.04 12.03 15.74
C ASP A 91 12.91 10.90 16.31
N LYS A 92 12.98 9.73 15.64
CA LYS A 92 13.92 8.66 15.99
C LYS A 92 15.32 8.93 15.41
N PRO A 93 16.40 8.49 16.09
CA PRO A 93 17.75 8.62 15.56
C PRO A 93 17.93 7.91 14.22
N TYR A 94 18.80 8.47 13.36
CA TYR A 94 19.09 7.91 12.03
C TYR A 94 19.40 6.41 12.05
N ALA A 95 20.27 5.95 12.95
CA ALA A 95 20.63 4.54 13.04
C ALA A 95 19.42 3.62 13.35
N ALA A 96 18.47 4.09 14.17
CA ALA A 96 17.26 3.34 14.49
C ALA A 96 16.33 3.25 13.28
N VAL A 97 16.08 4.38 12.59
CA VAL A 97 15.25 4.41 11.37
C VAL A 97 15.87 3.58 10.25
N LYS A 98 17.19 3.69 10.07
CA LYS A 98 17.96 2.89 9.11
C LYS A 98 17.76 1.40 9.33
N LYS A 99 17.93 0.94 10.57
CA LYS A 99 17.71 -0.46 10.94
C LYS A 99 16.28 -0.92 10.64
N GLN A 100 15.28 -0.10 11.00
CA GLN A 100 13.86 -0.41 10.76
C GLN A 100 13.53 -0.63 9.28
N ILE A 101 14.15 0.13 8.38
CA ILE A 101 13.90 0.06 6.93
C ILE A 101 14.75 -1.04 6.28
N GLU A 102 16.06 -1.06 6.54
CA GLU A 102 17.00 -1.97 5.87
C GLU A 102 16.81 -3.43 6.27
N ASP A 103 16.38 -3.71 7.50
CA ASP A 103 16.08 -5.09 7.90
C ASP A 103 14.90 -5.65 7.12
N VAL A 104 13.89 -4.83 6.80
CA VAL A 104 12.78 -5.22 5.92
C VAL A 104 13.25 -5.40 4.48
N GLN A 105 14.11 -4.50 3.95
CA GLN A 105 14.70 -4.67 2.61
C GLN A 105 15.41 -6.03 2.48
N ARG A 106 16.17 -6.40 3.51
CA ARG A 106 16.95 -7.64 3.56
C ARG A 106 16.07 -8.88 3.64
N ILE A 107 15.16 -8.95 4.62
CA ILE A 107 14.33 -10.17 4.79
C ILE A 107 13.40 -10.39 3.59
N VAL A 108 12.85 -9.33 2.98
CA VAL A 108 12.05 -9.48 1.75
C VAL A 108 12.93 -10.06 0.64
N LYS A 109 14.13 -9.51 0.41
CA LYS A 109 15.06 -10.01 -0.62
C LYS A 109 15.46 -11.46 -0.40
N GLU A 110 15.71 -11.86 0.85
CA GLU A 110 16.05 -13.24 1.22
C GLU A 110 14.90 -14.22 0.90
N VAL A 111 13.64 -13.80 1.10
CA VAL A 111 12.46 -14.66 0.94
C VAL A 111 11.95 -14.72 -0.50
N THR A 112 11.94 -13.58 -1.20
CA THR A 112 11.27 -13.41 -2.51
C THR A 112 12.23 -13.24 -3.68
N GLY A 113 13.50 -12.95 -3.41
CA GLY A 113 14.45 -12.56 -4.45
C GLY A 113 14.25 -11.14 -4.98
N GLU A 114 13.30 -10.37 -4.44
CA GLU A 114 13.02 -8.98 -4.83
C GLU A 114 13.24 -8.02 -3.66
N THR A 115 13.63 -6.79 -3.97
CA THR A 115 13.81 -5.75 -2.94
C THR A 115 12.67 -4.73 -3.09
N PRO A 116 11.97 -4.37 -1.99
CA PRO A 116 10.93 -3.36 -2.07
C PRO A 116 11.45 -2.05 -2.66
N VAL A 117 10.60 -1.39 -3.45
CA VAL A 117 10.86 -0.06 -4.04
C VAL A 117 9.90 1.02 -3.52
N PHE A 118 8.91 0.62 -2.72
CA PHE A 118 7.95 1.51 -2.08
C PHE A 118 8.15 1.46 -0.57
N PHE A 119 8.04 2.61 0.08
CA PHE A 119 8.08 2.71 1.54
C PHE A 119 6.95 3.58 2.05
N ARG A 120 6.24 3.08 3.06
CA ARG A 120 5.28 3.86 3.83
C ARG A 120 5.70 3.82 5.30
N PRO A 121 5.90 4.97 5.97
CA PRO A 121 6.21 4.95 7.39
C PRO A 121 4.96 4.55 8.21
N PRO A 122 5.13 3.77 9.29
CA PRO A 122 4.07 3.55 10.27
C PRO A 122 3.40 4.85 10.70
N HIS A 123 2.08 4.82 10.83
CA HIS A 123 1.25 5.95 11.25
C HIS A 123 1.38 7.21 10.36
N GLY A 124 1.94 7.10 9.15
CA GLY A 124 2.27 8.25 8.31
C GLY A 124 3.41 9.13 8.87
N ALA A 125 4.13 8.65 9.90
CA ALA A 125 5.02 9.44 10.72
C ALA A 125 6.50 9.06 10.51
N GLY A 126 7.05 9.40 9.34
CA GLY A 126 8.45 9.13 8.98
C GLY A 126 9.47 10.20 9.39
N GLY A 127 9.06 11.47 9.41
CA GLY A 127 9.97 12.61 9.59
C GLY A 127 11.03 12.75 8.48
N ASP A 128 11.94 13.70 8.62
CA ASP A 128 13.01 13.93 7.62
C ASP A 128 14.02 12.79 7.57
N VAL A 129 14.27 12.15 8.71
CA VAL A 129 15.14 10.97 8.81
C VAL A 129 14.55 9.80 8.02
N GLY A 130 13.25 9.52 8.16
CA GLY A 130 12.58 8.47 7.38
C GLY A 130 12.63 8.72 5.88
N LYS A 131 12.38 9.96 5.44
CA LYS A 131 12.51 10.35 4.02
C LYS A 131 13.94 10.16 3.51
N LYS A 132 14.94 10.56 4.31
CA LYS A 132 16.36 10.43 3.96
C LYS A 132 16.76 8.96 3.79
N VAL A 133 16.45 8.11 4.77
CA VAL A 133 16.77 6.67 4.71
C VAL A 133 16.05 5.99 3.55
N ALA A 134 14.78 6.35 3.30
CA ALA A 134 14.03 5.85 2.15
C ALA A 134 14.75 6.20 0.83
N ALA A 135 15.16 7.46 0.65
CA ALA A 135 15.88 7.90 -0.53
C ALA A 135 17.24 7.20 -0.71
N GLU A 136 18.01 7.00 0.38
CA GLU A 136 19.28 6.26 0.37
C GLU A 136 19.11 4.80 -0.05
N ASN A 137 17.92 4.22 0.17
CA ASN A 137 17.57 2.86 -0.23
C ASN A 137 16.81 2.78 -1.57
N GLY A 138 16.68 3.90 -2.30
CA GLY A 138 15.95 3.96 -3.57
C GLY A 138 14.44 3.72 -3.44
N LEU A 139 13.89 3.93 -2.25
CA LEU A 139 12.48 3.73 -1.94
C LEU A 139 11.68 4.99 -2.26
N LEU A 140 10.57 4.83 -3.00
CA LEU A 140 9.56 5.87 -3.14
C LEU A 140 8.79 5.98 -1.80
N TYR A 141 9.13 7.01 -1.02
CA TYR A 141 8.43 7.35 0.22
C TYR A 141 7.03 7.87 -0.10
N MET A 142 6.00 7.24 0.45
CA MET A 142 4.60 7.69 0.32
C MET A 142 3.81 7.53 1.62
N THR A 143 2.81 8.37 1.84
CA THR A 143 1.71 8.06 2.75
C THR A 143 0.46 7.72 1.93
N TRP A 144 -0.62 8.47 2.04
CA TRP A 144 -1.86 8.29 1.30
C TRP A 144 -2.52 9.65 1.05
N SER A 145 -3.37 9.73 0.03
CA SER A 145 -4.23 10.90 -0.24
C SER A 145 -5.72 10.60 -0.04
N ASN A 146 -6.07 9.33 0.22
CA ASN A 146 -7.43 8.88 0.51
C ASN A 146 -7.38 7.75 1.55
N GLY A 147 -8.01 7.95 2.72
CA GLY A 147 -7.99 6.96 3.82
C GLY A 147 -9.34 6.29 4.03
N SER A 148 -9.37 4.95 4.09
CA SER A 148 -10.57 4.16 4.37
C SER A 148 -11.08 4.30 5.82
N LEU A 149 -10.18 4.63 6.75
CA LEU A 149 -10.38 4.60 8.20
C LEU A 149 -10.81 3.23 8.74
N ASP A 150 -10.52 2.15 8.01
CA ASP A 150 -10.85 0.78 8.42
C ASP A 150 -10.22 0.39 9.77
N TRP A 151 -9.03 0.92 10.09
CA TRP A 151 -8.33 0.70 11.36
C TRP A 151 -9.01 1.35 12.58
N THR A 152 -9.95 2.27 12.39
CA THR A 152 -10.68 2.91 13.50
C THR A 152 -11.88 2.10 13.98
N MET A 153 -12.22 1.03 13.26
CA MET A 153 -13.43 0.25 13.48
C MET A 153 -13.17 -0.92 14.42
N GLY A 154 -14.10 -1.15 15.36
CA GLY A 154 -14.04 -2.31 16.26
C GLY A 154 -14.67 -3.56 15.65
N GLU A 155 -14.23 -4.75 16.08
CA GLU A 155 -14.77 -6.03 15.59
C GLU A 155 -16.30 -6.12 15.68
N LYS A 156 -16.89 -5.63 16.77
CA LYS A 156 -18.35 -5.67 17.03
C LYS A 156 -19.12 -4.51 16.41
N GLU A 157 -18.45 -3.59 15.73
CA GLU A 157 -19.11 -2.43 15.12
C GLU A 157 -19.97 -2.86 13.92
N ALA A 158 -21.19 -2.33 13.83
CA ALA A 158 -22.08 -2.58 12.71
C ALA A 158 -21.82 -1.62 11.54
N GLY A 159 -22.11 -2.05 10.30
CA GLY A 159 -22.05 -1.20 9.12
C GLY A 159 -20.63 -0.82 8.64
N LYS A 160 -19.60 -1.57 9.06
CA LYS A 160 -18.19 -1.30 8.71
C LYS A 160 -17.95 -1.16 7.21
N THR A 161 -18.49 -2.09 6.42
CA THR A 161 -18.31 -2.09 4.96
C THR A 161 -18.86 -0.82 4.31
N GLY A 162 -20.07 -0.41 4.68
CA GLY A 162 -20.67 0.84 4.20
C GLY A 162 -19.86 2.08 4.60
N LYS A 163 -19.31 2.11 5.82
CA LYS A 163 -18.44 3.21 6.27
C LYS A 163 -17.14 3.28 5.49
N ILE A 164 -16.48 2.15 5.23
CA ILE A 164 -15.26 2.07 4.41
C ILE A 164 -15.52 2.65 3.02
N ILE A 165 -16.57 2.17 2.35
CA ILE A 165 -16.93 2.62 1.01
C ILE A 165 -17.21 4.12 1.03
N LYS A 166 -18.02 4.60 1.98
CA LYS A 166 -18.35 6.02 2.11
C LYS A 166 -17.08 6.87 2.31
N ASN A 167 -16.23 6.51 3.27
CA ASN A 167 -15.00 7.24 3.58
C ASN A 167 -14.10 7.37 2.34
N VAL A 168 -13.93 6.29 1.58
CA VAL A 168 -13.14 6.32 0.34
C VAL A 168 -13.81 7.19 -0.72
N THR A 169 -15.12 7.03 -0.93
CA THR A 169 -15.84 7.76 -1.99
C THR A 169 -16.01 9.26 -1.72
N ASP A 170 -16.10 9.69 -0.47
CA ASP A 170 -16.22 11.10 -0.09
C ASP A 170 -14.92 11.88 -0.36
N GLN A 171 -13.78 11.19 -0.29
CA GLN A 171 -12.45 11.77 -0.54
C GLN A 171 -11.94 11.50 -1.97
N LEU A 172 -12.71 10.77 -2.78
CA LEU A 172 -12.26 10.24 -4.06
C LEU A 172 -11.97 11.34 -5.09
N HIS A 173 -10.76 11.29 -5.65
CA HIS A 173 -10.33 12.18 -6.73
C HIS A 173 -9.34 11.45 -7.66
N SER A 174 -9.08 12.04 -8.83
CA SER A 174 -8.13 11.47 -9.82
C SER A 174 -6.73 11.35 -9.23
N GLY A 175 -6.23 10.12 -9.19
CA GLY A 175 -4.93 9.79 -8.60
C GLY A 175 -4.96 9.41 -7.13
N SER A 176 -6.14 9.23 -6.51
CA SER A 176 -6.21 8.85 -5.09
C SER A 176 -5.36 7.61 -4.78
N ASN A 177 -4.46 7.77 -3.82
CA ASN A 177 -3.71 6.68 -3.19
C ASN A 177 -4.50 6.24 -1.95
N ILE A 178 -5.19 5.10 -2.08
CA ILE A 178 -6.16 4.60 -1.10
C ILE A 178 -5.44 3.72 -0.08
N LEU A 179 -5.41 4.16 1.18
CA LEU A 179 -4.95 3.39 2.33
C LEU A 179 -6.07 2.49 2.85
N MET A 180 -5.75 1.20 2.95
CA MET A 180 -6.52 0.15 3.62
C MET A 180 -5.57 -0.75 4.44
N HIS A 181 -6.11 -1.70 5.18
CA HIS A 181 -5.35 -2.70 5.94
C HIS A 181 -5.88 -4.11 5.67
N GLU A 182 -5.06 -5.12 5.96
CA GLU A 182 -5.51 -6.52 5.95
C GLU A 182 -6.46 -6.78 7.14
N LEU A 183 -7.75 -6.46 6.99
CA LEU A 183 -8.78 -6.62 8.02
C LEU A 183 -10.02 -7.32 7.46
N PRO A 184 -10.74 -8.14 8.25
CA PRO A 184 -11.91 -8.88 7.75
C PRO A 184 -12.95 -7.98 7.09
N TRP A 185 -13.29 -6.85 7.71
CA TRP A 185 -14.26 -5.92 7.14
C TRP A 185 -13.76 -5.18 5.90
N THR A 186 -12.44 -5.02 5.75
CA THR A 186 -11.85 -4.49 4.52
C THR A 186 -12.02 -5.51 3.39
N THR A 187 -11.77 -6.79 3.66
CA THR A 187 -12.02 -7.86 2.67
C THR A 187 -13.49 -7.96 2.27
N GLU A 188 -14.41 -7.83 3.24
CA GLU A 188 -15.86 -7.83 2.98
C GLU A 188 -16.31 -6.62 2.14
N ALA A 189 -15.68 -5.45 2.31
CA ALA A 189 -16.03 -4.23 1.59
C ALA A 189 -15.40 -4.14 0.19
N LEU A 190 -14.29 -4.84 -0.04
CA LEU A 190 -13.39 -4.59 -1.16
C LEU A 190 -14.09 -4.73 -2.52
N ASP A 191 -14.89 -5.78 -2.71
CA ASP A 191 -15.59 -6.05 -3.97
C ASP A 191 -16.58 -4.94 -4.34
N THR A 192 -17.39 -4.53 -3.37
CA THR A 192 -18.35 -3.43 -3.56
C THR A 192 -17.63 -2.10 -3.75
N LEU A 193 -16.52 -1.88 -3.04
CA LEU A 193 -15.70 -0.68 -3.21
C LEU A 193 -15.14 -0.62 -4.63
N LEU A 194 -14.51 -1.68 -5.13
CA LEU A 194 -13.89 -1.68 -6.46
C LEU A 194 -14.93 -1.52 -7.56
N THR A 195 -16.07 -2.23 -7.45
CA THR A 195 -17.23 -2.04 -8.32
C THR A 195 -17.72 -0.59 -8.32
N THR A 196 -17.76 0.07 -7.14
CA THR A 196 -18.17 1.47 -7.01
C THR A 196 -17.18 2.42 -7.70
N LEU A 197 -15.88 2.15 -7.60
CA LEU A 197 -14.84 2.96 -8.23
C LEU A 197 -14.90 2.85 -9.76
N GLU A 198 -15.06 1.63 -10.28
CA GLU A 198 -15.24 1.35 -11.71
C GLU A 198 -16.52 2.00 -12.25
N GLY A 199 -17.64 1.90 -11.52
CA GLY A 199 -18.90 2.55 -11.88
C GLY A 199 -18.81 4.09 -11.88
N LYS A 200 -17.88 4.65 -11.08
CA LYS A 200 -17.51 6.07 -11.13
C LYS A 200 -16.51 6.39 -12.23
N GLY A 201 -16.03 5.41 -13.00
CA GLY A 201 -15.11 5.54 -14.13
C GLY A 201 -13.63 5.56 -13.76
N TYR A 202 -13.25 5.02 -12.59
CA TYR A 202 -11.85 4.90 -12.18
C TYR A 202 -11.25 3.56 -12.61
N GLY A 203 -10.02 3.59 -13.11
CA GLY A 203 -9.17 2.41 -13.28
C GLY A 203 -8.20 2.21 -12.11
N PHE A 204 -7.52 1.06 -12.09
CA PHE A 204 -6.54 0.73 -11.06
C PHE A 204 -5.12 0.83 -11.61
N VAL A 205 -4.24 1.55 -10.91
CA VAL A 205 -2.84 1.70 -11.29
C VAL A 205 -2.10 0.39 -11.03
N ASP A 206 -1.34 -0.09 -12.02
CA ASP A 206 -0.29 -1.08 -11.77
C ASP A 206 0.90 -0.38 -11.09
N PRO A 207 1.25 -0.72 -9.84
CA PRO A 207 2.32 -0.01 -9.13
C PRO A 207 3.66 -0.04 -9.87
N ARG A 208 3.92 -1.08 -10.69
CA ARG A 208 5.14 -1.20 -11.48
C ARG A 208 5.25 -0.14 -12.60
N SER A 209 4.17 0.60 -12.87
CA SER A 209 4.14 1.70 -13.85
C SER A 209 4.41 3.08 -13.24
N ILE A 210 4.67 3.13 -11.92
CA ILE A 210 4.94 4.36 -11.18
C ILE A 210 6.45 4.64 -11.17
N GLU A 211 6.83 5.86 -11.49
CA GLU A 211 8.20 6.36 -11.31
C GLU A 211 8.60 6.40 -9.84
N LEU A 212 9.83 5.96 -9.55
CA LEU A 212 10.39 5.97 -8.19
C LEU A 212 10.96 7.35 -7.78
N LYS A 213 10.47 8.42 -8.41
CA LYS A 213 10.81 9.81 -8.11
C LYS A 213 9.54 10.64 -7.99
N VAL A 214 9.44 11.41 -6.90
CA VAL A 214 8.35 12.38 -6.72
C VAL A 214 8.55 13.56 -7.67
N ARG A 215 7.46 14.05 -8.27
CA ARG A 215 7.44 15.30 -9.05
C ARG A 215 6.63 16.39 -8.35
#